data_AF-A0A7Y7ID96-F1
#
_entry.id   AF-A0A7Y7ID96-F1
#
_cell.length_a   1.000
_cell.length_b   1.000
_cell.length_c   1.000
_cell.angle_alpha   90.00
_cell.angle_beta   90.00
_cell.angle_gamma   90.00
#
_symmetry.space_group_name_H-M   'P 1'
#
loop_
_entity.id
_entity.type
_entity.pdbx_description
1 polymer ?
#
loop_
_entity_poly.entity_id
_entity_poly.type
_entity_poly.pdbx_seq_one_letter_code
_entity_poly.pdbx_strand_id
1 'polypeptide(L)' 'MAAATLAAVTVLAAPVISQDPAAILASPVNSASSRIAGVHEDIARAVALNQVTPEQAAFLEKQLVRRIQAGTQA' A
#
# COMPACT_ATOMS: atom_id res chain seq x y z
N MET A 1 -16.70 13.84 19.45
CA MET A 1 -16.11 13.96 18.10
C MET A 1 -14.64 13.60 18.21
N ALA A 2 -14.26 12.38 17.88
CA ALA A 2 -12.85 11.98 17.76
C ALA A 2 -12.72 11.23 16.44
N ALA A 3 -12.46 11.99 15.37
CA ALA A 3 -12.06 11.41 14.10
C ALA A 3 -10.64 10.89 14.27
N ALA A 4 -10.50 9.57 14.42
CA ALA A 4 -9.20 8.93 14.29
C ALA A 4 -8.77 9.05 12.82
N THR A 5 -7.93 10.03 12.51
CA THR A 5 -7.24 10.13 11.23
C THR A 5 -6.19 9.03 11.17
N LEU A 6 -6.63 7.83 10.83
CA LEU A 6 -5.77 6.71 10.49
C LEU A 6 -5.35 6.86 9.03
N ALA A 7 -4.02 6.92 8.83
CA ALA A 7 -3.26 6.53 7.64
C ALA A 7 -2.33 7.65 7.14
N ALA A 8 -1.19 7.79 7.80
CA ALA A 8 0.04 8.12 7.11
C ALA A 8 0.39 6.92 6.20
N VAL A 9 0.03 7.02 4.92
CA VAL A 9 0.54 6.13 3.86
C VAL A 9 2.01 6.47 3.68
N THR A 10 2.89 5.73 4.37
CA THR A 10 4.33 5.74 4.07
C THR A 10 4.60 4.77 2.94
N VAL A 11 4.31 5.17 1.70
CA VAL A 11 4.97 4.57 0.54
C VAL A 11 6.23 5.39 0.28
N LEU A 12 7.35 4.94 0.87
CA LEU A 12 8.68 5.44 0.52
C LEU A 12 9.53 4.26 0.04
N ALA A 13 9.25 3.78 -1.17
CA ALA A 13 10.19 2.95 -1.91
C ALA A 13 11.22 3.86 -2.59
N ALA A 14 12.23 4.28 -1.82
CA ALA A 14 13.40 5.07 -2.23
C ALA A 14 13.13 6.49 -2.80
N PRO A 15 14.06 7.45 -2.60
CA PRO A 15 13.87 8.79 -3.12
C PRO A 15 14.25 8.87 -4.61
N VAL A 16 13.28 9.13 -5.48
CA VAL A 16 13.54 9.88 -6.71
C VAL A 16 13.79 11.32 -6.26
N ILE A 17 15.05 11.69 -6.03
CA ILE A 17 15.41 13.09 -5.76
C ILE A 17 15.32 13.83 -7.09
N SER A 18 14.12 14.27 -7.45
CA SER A 18 13.92 15.30 -8.45
C SER A 18 13.72 16.63 -7.73
N GLN A 19 14.50 17.65 -8.11
CA GLN A 19 14.32 19.02 -7.63
C GLN A 19 13.14 19.73 -8.31
N ASP A 20 12.53 19.09 -9.32
CA ASP A 20 11.37 19.59 -10.02
C ASP A 20 10.07 19.15 -9.32
N PRO A 21 9.30 20.07 -8.73
CA PRO A 21 8.02 19.73 -8.11
C PRO A 21 7.00 19.15 -9.11
N ALA A 22 7.16 19.39 -10.42
CA ALA A 22 6.33 18.79 -11.45
C ALA A 22 6.65 17.30 -11.68
N ALA A 23 7.86 16.83 -11.32
CA ALA A 23 8.25 15.43 -11.47
C ALA A 23 7.43 14.48 -10.58
N ILE A 24 6.94 14.96 -9.43
CA ILE A 24 6.05 14.21 -8.54
C ILE A 24 4.66 14.05 -9.17
N LEU A 25 4.21 15.03 -9.97
CA LEU A 25 2.94 14.95 -10.67
C LEU A 25 3.02 14.06 -11.92
N ALA A 26 4.22 13.87 -12.46
CA ALA A 26 4.48 13.08 -13.66
C ALA A 26 4.85 11.62 -13.38
N SER A 27 5.05 11.23 -12.11
CA SER A 27 5.36 9.83 -11.79
C SER A 27 4.19 8.91 -12.15
N PRO A 28 4.43 7.84 -12.93
CA PRO A 28 3.40 6.88 -13.26
C PRO A 28 2.77 6.32 -11.99
N VAL A 29 1.44 6.27 -11.94
CA VAL A 29 0.76 5.49 -10.91
C VAL A 29 1.21 4.03 -10.98
N ASN A 30 1.65 3.48 -9.85
CA ASN A 30 2.05 2.07 -9.79
C ASN A 30 0.92 1.18 -10.30
N SER A 31 1.28 0.21 -11.15
CA SER A 31 0.33 -0.75 -11.70
C SER A 31 -0.43 -1.48 -10.59
N ALA A 32 -1.61 -2.02 -10.90
CA ALA A 32 -2.33 -2.88 -9.96
C ALA A 32 -1.47 -4.06 -9.49
N SER A 33 -0.69 -4.67 -10.39
CA SER A 33 0.23 -5.77 -10.05
C SER A 33 1.33 -5.34 -9.08
N SER A 34 1.95 -4.17 -9.29
CA SER A 34 2.99 -3.64 -8.40
C SER A 34 2.44 -3.34 -7.00
N ARG A 35 1.23 -2.77 -6.92
CA ARG A 35 0.56 -2.52 -5.63
C ARG A 35 0.22 -3.82 -4.90
N ILE A 36 -0.24 -4.85 -5.61
CA ILE A 36 -0.54 -6.17 -5.03
C ILE A 36 0.74 -6.85 -4.51
N ALA A 37 1.85 -6.78 -5.26
CA ALA A 37 3.14 -7.29 -4.81
C ALA A 37 3.59 -6.62 -3.49
N GLY A 38 3.45 -5.29 -3.40
CA GLY A 38 3.74 -4.56 -2.15
C GLY A 38 2.84 -4.99 -0.98
N VAL A 39 1.55 -5.25 -1.21
CA VAL A 39 0.66 -5.78 -0.17
C VAL A 39 1.16 -7.12 0.37
N HIS A 40 1.60 -8.04 -0.49
CA HIS A 40 2.13 -9.33 -0.07
C HIS A 40 3.38 -9.17 0.82
N GLU A 41 4.32 -8.31 0.42
CA GLU A 41 5.54 -8.04 1.17
C GLU A 41 5.25 -7.39 2.55
N ASP A 42 4.35 -6.42 2.58
CA ASP A 42 3.99 -5.71 3.80
C ASP A 42 3.22 -6.60 4.79
N ILE A 43 2.30 -7.44 4.30
CA ILE A 43 1.57 -8.39 5.15
C ILE A 43 2.52 -9.44 5.72
N ALA A 44 3.42 -10.00 4.91
CA ALA A 44 4.42 -10.95 5.38
C ALA A 44 5.31 -10.32 6.47
N ARG A 45 5.73 -9.07 6.29
CA ARG A 45 6.48 -8.31 7.29
C ARG A 45 5.67 -8.09 8.57
N ALA A 46 4.40 -7.71 8.46
CA ALA A 46 3.54 -7.48 9.63
C ALA A 46 3.34 -8.74 10.47
N VAL A 47 3.21 -9.91 9.83
CA VAL A 47 3.18 -11.21 10.51
C VAL A 47 4.53 -11.49 11.20
N ALA A 48 5.65 -11.29 10.51
CA ALA A 48 6.99 -11.51 11.08
C ALA A 48 7.28 -10.60 12.30
N LEU A 49 6.70 -9.40 12.31
CA LEU A 49 6.79 -8.46 13.43
C LEU A 49 5.74 -8.69 14.53
N ASN A 50 4.94 -9.77 14.44
CA ASN A 50 3.84 -10.10 15.36
C ASN A 50 2.81 -8.98 15.51
N GLN A 51 2.62 -8.14 14.48
CA GLN A 51 1.66 -7.04 14.48
C GLN A 51 0.24 -7.54 14.13
N VAL A 52 0.16 -8.64 13.39
CA VAL A 52 -1.09 -9.32 13.02
C VAL A 52 -0.86 -10.83 13.09
N THR A 53 -1.92 -11.59 13.40
CA THR A 53 -1.85 -13.06 13.34
C THR A 53 -1.90 -13.53 11.87
N PRO A 54 -1.44 -14.76 11.55
CA PRO A 54 -1.55 -15.30 10.20
C PRO A 54 -2.99 -15.34 9.66
N GLU A 55 -3.97 -15.59 10.52
CA GLU A 55 -5.39 -15.63 10.15
C GLU A 55 -5.92 -14.23 9.83
N GLN A 56 -5.52 -13.23 10.62
CA GLN A 56 -5.85 -11.82 10.37
C GLN A 56 -5.19 -11.33 9.07
N ALA A 57 -3.93 -11.71 8.83
CA ALA A 57 -3.19 -11.38 7.62
C ALA A 57 -3.90 -11.88 6.35
N ALA A 58 -4.31 -13.15 6.33
CA ALA A 58 -5.03 -13.73 5.19
C ALA A 58 -6.35 -12.99 4.88
N PHE A 59 -7.08 -12.58 5.93
CA PHE A 59 -8.29 -11.78 5.76
C PHE A 59 -7.98 -10.38 5.20
N LEU A 60 -7.00 -9.68 5.77
CA LEU A 60 -6.62 -8.32 5.37
C LEU A 60 -6.09 -8.27 3.93
N GLU A 61 -5.20 -9.20 3.58
CA GLU A 61 -4.63 -9.32 2.25
C GLU A 61 -5.72 -9.48 1.18
N LYS A 62 -6.70 -10.36 1.42
CA LYS A 62 -7.85 -10.56 0.52
C LYS A 62 -8.67 -9.28 0.33
N GLN A 63 -8.88 -8.48 1.39
CA GLN A 63 -9.61 -7.22 1.30
C GLN A 63 -8.84 -6.17 0.49
N LEU A 64 -7.54 -6.05 0.73
CA LEU A 64 -6.67 -5.07 0.05
C LEU A 64 -6.55 -5.38 -1.44
N VAL A 65 -6.29 -6.64 -1.81
CA VAL A 65 -6.20 -7.09 -3.22
C VAL A 65 -7.50 -6.80 -3.96
N ARG A 66 -8.66 -7.15 -3.36
CA ARG A 66 -9.98 -6.85 -3.93
C ARG A 66 -10.15 -5.36 -4.20
N ARG A 67 -9.72 -4.49 -3.26
CA ARG A 67 -9.89 -3.04 -3.39
C ARG A 67 -9.00 -2.45 -4.50
N ILE A 68 -7.76 -2.94 -4.62
CA ILE A 68 -6.85 -2.53 -5.70
C ILE A 68 -7.43 -2.93 -7.07
N GLN A 69 -7.96 -4.14 -7.18
CA GLN A 69 -8.59 -4.62 -8.41
C GLN A 69 -9.84 -3.83 -8.76
N ALA A 70 -10.70 -3.54 -7.79
CA ALA A 70 -11.91 -2.74 -8.00
C ALA A 70 -11.59 -1.31 -8.48
N GLY A 71 -10.57 -0.66 -7.92
CA GLY A 71 -10.13 0.66 -8.35
C GLY A 71 -9.36 0.69 -9.67
N THR A 72 -9.07 -0.46 -10.27
CA THR A 72 -8.46 -0.57 -11.62
C THR A 72 -9.52 -0.66 -12.72
N GLN A 73 -10.77 -0.99 -12.37
CA GLN A 73 -11.90 -1.16 -13.29
C GLN A 73 -12.76 0.11 -13.44
N ALA A 74 -12.39 1.20 -12.75
CA ALA A 74 -13.04 2.51 -12.78
C ALA A 74 -12.22 3.49 -13.63
#